data_AF-A0AA37N7G9-F1
#
_entry.id   AF-A0AA37N7G9-F1
#
_cell.length_a   1.000
_cell.length_b   1.000
_cell.length_c   1.000
_cell.angle_alpha   90.00
_cell.angle_beta   90.00
_cell.angle_gamma   90.00
#
_symmetry.space_group_name_H-M   'P 1'
#
loop_
_entity.id
_entity.type
_entity.pdbx_description
1 polymer ?
#
loop_
_entity_poly.entity_id
_entity_poly.type
_entity_poly.pdbx_seq_one_letter_code
_entity_poly.pdbx_strand_id
1 'polypeptide(L)'
;MAEPGALDYFYGTEVEQYTFYRIPKVLFTDPGFRRMTADAKILYGLMLDRMGLSIRNGWLDEQNRVFIYFTLEEAMDAMCCGHNKAVALFTELDKVGLIERRKQGQGRPTKIYVKNFTRKEEVKTSENRTQSILIRIRLI
;
A
#
# COMPACT_ATOMS: atom_id res chain seq x y z
N MET A 1 28.26 2.77 8.83
CA MET A 1 28.42 2.43 7.41
C MET A 1 29.15 1.09 7.40
N ALA A 2 28.57 0.04 6.80
CA ALA A 2 29.23 -1.27 6.79
C ALA A 2 30.51 -1.19 5.92
N GLU A 3 31.62 -1.71 6.43
CA GLU A 3 32.91 -1.74 5.72
C GLU A 3 32.76 -2.50 4.39
N PRO A 4 33.22 -1.97 3.24
CA PRO A 4 33.14 -2.66 1.96
C PRO A 4 34.04 -3.90 1.99
N GLY A 5 33.45 -5.09 2.16
CA GLY A 5 34.18 -6.37 2.16
C GLY A 5 33.75 -7.40 3.21
N ALA A 6 32.85 -7.05 4.13
CA ALA A 6 32.40 -7.95 5.21
C ALA A 6 31.05 -8.65 4.91
N LEU A 7 30.76 -8.98 3.66
CA LEU A 7 29.54 -9.72 3.28
C LEU A 7 29.92 -11.16 2.88
N ASP A 8 29.43 -12.14 3.62
CA ASP A 8 29.62 -13.57 3.37
C ASP A 8 28.51 -14.14 2.45
N TYR A 9 28.69 -15.36 1.95
CA TYR A 9 27.71 -16.06 1.11
C TYR A 9 26.53 -16.60 1.95
N PHE A 10 25.37 -16.79 1.31
CA PHE A 10 24.22 -17.40 1.98
C PHE A 10 24.44 -18.90 2.21
N TYR A 11 24.41 -19.36 3.46
CA TYR A 11 24.59 -20.78 3.80
C TYR A 11 23.29 -21.48 4.23
N GLY A 12 22.15 -20.81 4.06
CA GLY A 12 20.82 -21.44 4.10
C GLY A 12 20.12 -21.38 5.46
N THR A 13 20.81 -20.95 6.52
CA THR A 13 20.22 -20.68 7.85
C THR A 13 19.82 -19.23 8.07
N GLU A 14 20.23 -18.29 7.20
CA GLU A 14 19.88 -16.87 7.37
C GLU A 14 18.44 -16.52 6.91
N VAL A 15 17.73 -17.43 6.25
CA VAL A 15 16.43 -17.12 5.62
C VAL A 15 15.36 -16.71 6.65
N GLU A 16 15.47 -17.22 7.88
CA GLU A 16 14.59 -16.87 9.00
C GLU A 16 14.88 -15.49 9.61
N GLN A 17 16.00 -14.86 9.27
CA GLN A 17 16.39 -13.54 9.77
C GLN A 17 15.77 -12.38 8.98
N TYR A 18 15.06 -12.68 7.88
CA TYR A 18 14.52 -11.65 6.99
C TYR A 18 13.02 -11.42 7.22
N THR A 19 12.71 -10.31 7.86
CA THR A 19 11.40 -9.67 7.71
C THR A 19 11.35 -9.00 6.33
N PHE A 20 10.41 -9.40 5.47
CA PHE A 20 10.28 -8.88 4.11
C PHE A 20 9.19 -7.82 3.99
N TYR A 21 9.48 -6.75 3.25
CA TYR A 21 8.42 -5.91 2.71
C TYR A 21 7.76 -6.59 1.51
N ARG A 22 6.43 -6.57 1.51
CA ARG A 22 5.62 -7.16 0.43
C ARG A 22 5.12 -6.07 -0.50
N ILE A 23 5.54 -6.14 -1.77
CA ILE A 23 5.06 -5.24 -2.82
C ILE A 23 4.11 -6.02 -3.73
N PRO A 24 2.84 -5.60 -3.88
CA PRO A 24 1.88 -6.30 -4.73
C PRO A 24 2.33 -6.34 -6.20
N LYS A 25 2.44 -7.55 -6.77
CA LYS A 25 2.86 -7.76 -8.17
C LYS A 25 1.94 -7.03 -9.18
N VAL A 26 0.68 -6.84 -8.82
CA VAL A 26 -0.32 -6.08 -9.60
C VAL A 26 0.16 -4.67 -9.97
N LEU A 27 0.98 -4.04 -9.12
CA LEU A 27 1.54 -2.71 -9.40
C LEU A 27 2.52 -2.72 -10.59
N PHE A 28 3.01 -3.89 -10.98
CA PHE A 28 3.91 -4.08 -12.11
C PHE A 28 3.19 -4.66 -13.33
N THR A 29 2.12 -5.43 -13.13
CA THR A 29 1.41 -6.13 -14.20
C THR A 29 0.20 -5.37 -14.73
N ASP A 30 -0.53 -4.65 -13.88
CA ASP A 30 -1.74 -3.94 -14.28
C ASP A 30 -1.40 -2.64 -15.05
N PRO A 31 -2.00 -2.39 -16.23
CA PRO A 31 -1.73 -1.19 -17.02
C PRO A 31 -2.03 0.13 -16.27
N GLY A 32 -2.97 0.13 -15.33
CA GLY A 32 -3.34 1.29 -14.52
C GLY A 32 -2.25 1.71 -13.53
N PHE A 33 -1.40 0.78 -13.10
CA PHE A 33 -0.27 1.04 -12.20
C PHE A 33 1.09 1.01 -12.92
N ARG A 34 1.12 0.56 -14.18
CA ARG A 34 2.37 0.37 -14.94
C ARG A 34 3.23 1.62 -15.05
N ARG A 35 2.60 2.80 -15.17
CA ARG A 35 3.31 4.09 -15.27
C ARG A 35 3.85 4.61 -13.93
N MET A 36 3.52 3.94 -12.83
CA MET A 36 4.06 4.33 -11.54
C MET A 36 5.56 4.04 -11.44
N THR A 37 6.27 4.92 -10.76
CA THR A 37 7.68 4.77 -10.41
C THR A 37 7.87 3.57 -9.48
N ALA A 38 9.03 2.91 -9.57
CA ALA A 38 9.35 1.79 -8.68
C ALA A 38 9.32 2.23 -7.21
N ASP A 39 9.87 3.40 -6.92
CA ASP A 39 9.87 4.02 -5.58
C ASP A 39 8.46 4.23 -5.03
N ALA A 40 7.49 4.65 -5.84
CA ALA A 40 6.10 4.81 -5.39
C ALA A 40 5.48 3.45 -5.03
N LYS A 41 5.79 2.39 -5.79
CA LYS A 41 5.33 1.02 -5.50
C LYS A 41 5.95 0.49 -4.21
N ILE A 42 7.23 0.78 -3.97
CA ILE A 42 7.92 0.46 -2.71
C ILE A 42 7.25 1.19 -1.54
N LEU A 43 7.05 2.51 -1.66
CA LEU A 43 6.40 3.31 -0.63
C LEU A 43 5.00 2.79 -0.29
N TYR A 44 4.22 2.37 -1.28
CA TYR A 44 2.92 1.72 -1.06
C TYR A 44 3.06 0.39 -0.30
N GLY A 45 4.06 -0.43 -0.62
CA GLY A 45 4.37 -1.65 0.13
C GLY A 45 4.69 -1.39 1.61
N LEU A 46 5.46 -0.33 1.90
CA LEU A 46 5.76 0.10 3.26
C LEU A 46 4.48 0.55 4.00
N MET A 47 3.60 1.29 3.33
CA MET A 47 2.31 1.71 3.90
C MET A 47 1.37 0.53 4.16
N LEU A 48 1.38 -0.51 3.32
CA LEU A 48 0.61 -1.73 3.57
C LEU A 48 1.09 -2.46 4.82
N ASP A 49 2.40 -2.52 5.05
CA ASP A 49 2.96 -3.11 6.27
C ASP A 49 2.52 -2.33 7.53
N ARG A 50 2.64 -0.99 7.48
CA ARG A 50 2.12 -0.10 8.54
C ARG A 50 0.63 -0.26 8.77
N MET A 51 -0.17 -0.40 7.71
CA MET A 51 -1.62 -0.65 7.81
C MET A 51 -1.91 -1.97 8.53
N GLY A 52 -1.11 -3.01 8.28
CA GLY A 52 -1.20 -4.28 9.01
C GLY A 52 -1.03 -4.11 10.52
N LEU A 53 -0.15 -3.21 10.96
CA LEU A 53 0.01 -2.84 12.37
C LEU A 53 -1.17 -2.01 12.90
N SER A 54 -1.68 -1.07 12.10
CA SER A 54 -2.84 -0.25 12.46
C SER A 54 -4.11 -1.06 12.73
N ILE A 55 -4.33 -2.16 11.98
CA ILE A 55 -5.43 -3.10 12.25
C ILE A 55 -5.29 -3.71 13.65
N ARG A 56 -4.08 -4.16 14.01
CA ARG A 56 -3.80 -4.77 15.32
C ARG A 56 -3.98 -3.77 16.47
N ASN A 57 -3.69 -2.50 16.21
CA ASN A 57 -3.83 -1.41 17.18
C ASN A 57 -5.24 -0.79 17.22
N GLY A 58 -6.19 -1.30 16.43
CA GLY A 58 -7.56 -0.79 16.40
C GLY A 58 -7.70 0.62 15.82
N TRP A 59 -6.79 1.04 14.93
CA TRP A 59 -6.84 2.35 14.28
C TRP A 59 -7.85 2.35 13.13
N LEU A 60 -9.11 2.45 13.53
CA LEU A 60 -10.29 2.42 12.67
C LEU A 60 -11.07 3.72 12.84
N ASP A 61 -11.65 4.23 11.77
CA ASP A 61 -12.63 5.32 11.87
C ASP A 61 -14.04 4.80 12.21
N GLU A 62 -14.99 5.72 12.32
CA GLU A 62 -16.41 5.42 12.64
C GLU A 62 -17.07 4.50 11.59
N GLN A 63 -16.54 4.45 10.37
CA GLN A 63 -17.01 3.59 9.28
C GLN A 63 -16.20 2.30 9.17
N ASN A 64 -15.41 1.96 10.21
CA ASN A 64 -14.57 0.78 10.25
C ASN A 64 -13.49 0.74 9.15
N ARG A 65 -13.04 1.90 8.70
CA ARG A 65 -11.93 2.03 7.73
C ARG A 65 -10.62 2.19 8.47
N VAL A 66 -9.65 1.36 8.12
CA VAL A 66 -8.29 1.43 8.66
C VAL A 66 -7.59 2.68 8.14
N PHE A 67 -6.91 3.40 9.02
CA PHE A 67 -6.01 4.48 8.65
C PHE A 67 -4.65 4.29 9.31
N ILE A 68 -3.62 4.90 8.71
CA ILE A 68 -2.28 4.98 9.28
C ILE A 68 -1.95 6.45 9.57
N TYR A 69 -1.11 6.66 10.57
CA TYR A 69 -0.31 7.88 10.69
C TYR A 69 1.05 7.56 10.10
N PHE A 70 1.39 8.26 9.02
CA PHE A 70 2.66 8.11 8.34
C PHE A 70 3.11 9.47 7.80
N THR A 71 4.11 10.05 8.44
CA THR A 71 4.55 11.43 8.16
C THR A 71 5.44 11.47 6.92
N LEU A 72 5.67 12.69 6.43
CA LEU A 72 6.62 12.90 5.34
C LEU A 72 8.06 12.56 5.77
N GLU A 73 8.42 12.87 7.01
CA GLU A 73 9.73 12.56 7.60
C GLU A 73 9.95 11.05 7.69
N GLU A 74 8.95 10.30 8.18
CA GLU A 74 9.02 8.83 8.21
C GLU A 74 9.20 8.23 6.82
N ALA A 75 8.55 8.82 5.79
CA ALA A 75 8.73 8.38 4.42
C ALA A 75 10.13 8.72 3.88
N MET A 76 10.68 9.88 4.23
CA MET A 76 12.03 10.28 3.86
C MET A 76 13.06 9.31 4.45
N ASP A 77 12.91 8.95 5.72
CA ASP A 77 13.79 8.01 6.39
C ASP A 77 13.67 6.60 5.80
N ALA A 78 12.45 6.09 5.67
CA ALA A 78 12.19 4.74 5.17
C ALA A 78 12.60 4.54 3.70
N MET A 79 12.52 5.60 2.89
CA MET A 79 12.95 5.58 1.48
C MET A 79 14.37 6.12 1.27
N CYS A 80 15.04 6.56 2.35
CA CYS A 80 16.33 7.26 2.31
C CYS A 80 16.37 8.36 1.24
N CYS A 81 15.34 9.21 1.19
CA CYS A 81 15.17 10.19 0.12
C CYS A 81 14.89 11.61 0.64
N GLY A 82 15.23 12.62 -0.17
CA GLY A 82 14.99 14.02 0.18
C GLY A 82 13.52 14.43 0.12
N HIS A 83 13.20 15.55 0.75
CA HIS A 83 11.85 16.10 0.88
C HIS A 83 11.07 16.14 -0.44
N ASN A 84 11.65 16.74 -1.49
CA ASN A 84 10.98 16.88 -2.80
C ASN A 84 10.59 15.53 -3.41
N LYS A 85 11.46 14.52 -3.25
CA LYS A 85 11.19 13.17 -3.73
C LYS A 85 10.05 12.55 -2.93
N ALA A 86 10.10 12.61 -1.60
CA ALA A 86 9.02 12.09 -0.76
C ALA A 86 7.66 12.73 -1.10
N VAL A 87 7.61 14.07 -1.27
CA VAL A 87 6.39 14.79 -1.69
C VAL A 87 5.89 14.29 -3.04
N ALA A 88 6.79 14.09 -4.02
CA ALA A 88 6.43 13.57 -5.33
C ALA A 88 5.86 12.15 -5.24
N LEU A 89 6.43 11.27 -4.41
CA LEU A 89 5.94 9.90 -4.23
C LEU A 89 4.53 9.87 -3.61
N PHE A 90 4.28 10.65 -2.56
CA PHE A 90 2.94 10.79 -2.00
C PHE A 90 1.94 11.31 -3.04
N THR A 91 2.34 12.32 -3.80
CA THR A 91 1.51 12.91 -4.85
C THR A 91 1.17 11.90 -5.95
N GLU A 92 2.13 11.07 -6.32
CA GLU A 92 1.93 10.00 -7.31
C GLU A 92 0.93 8.96 -6.81
N LEU A 93 1.05 8.52 -5.56
CA LEU A 93 0.12 7.58 -4.93
C LEU A 93 -1.31 8.14 -4.81
N ASP A 94 -1.44 9.43 -4.46
CA ASP A 94 -2.75 10.12 -4.43
C ASP A 94 -3.36 10.18 -5.83
N LYS A 95 -2.57 10.55 -6.85
CA LYS A 95 -3.04 10.68 -8.25
C LYS A 95 -3.59 9.38 -8.82
N VAL A 96 -2.96 8.25 -8.48
CA VAL A 96 -3.39 6.93 -8.93
C VAL A 96 -4.50 6.34 -8.04
N GLY A 97 -4.79 6.99 -6.90
CA GLY A 97 -5.88 6.62 -6.00
C GLY A 97 -5.57 5.44 -5.08
N LEU A 98 -4.30 5.12 -4.87
CA LEU A 98 -3.88 4.06 -3.93
C LEU A 98 -3.90 4.52 -2.48
N ILE A 99 -3.85 5.83 -2.24
CA ILE A 99 -3.99 6.41 -0.92
C ILE A 99 -4.99 7.57 -0.93
N GLU A 100 -5.45 7.93 0.26
CA GLU A 100 -6.22 9.15 0.49
C GLU A 100 -5.76 9.79 1.80
N ARG A 101 -5.30 11.03 1.73
CA ARG A 101 -4.82 11.79 2.88
C ARG A 101 -5.88 12.77 3.38
N ARG A 102 -6.27 12.65 4.65
CA ARG A 102 -7.29 13.50 5.31
C ARG A 102 -6.68 14.28 6.47
N LYS A 103 -6.66 15.61 6.33
CA LYS A 103 -6.26 16.54 7.40
C LYS A 103 -7.37 16.59 8.46
N GLN A 104 -6.99 16.57 9.74
CA GLN A 104 -7.93 16.52 10.87
C GLN A 104 -8.03 17.82 11.67
N GLY A 105 -7.47 18.92 11.15
CA GLY A 105 -7.36 20.20 11.84
C GLY A 105 -5.94 20.51 12.32
N GLN A 106 -5.78 21.62 13.04
CA GLN A 106 -4.47 22.09 13.51
C GLN A 106 -3.91 21.16 14.60
N GLY A 107 -2.62 20.84 14.51
CA GLY A 107 -1.91 20.01 15.49
C GLY A 107 -2.23 18.51 15.47
N ARG A 108 -3.18 18.07 14.64
CA ARG A 108 -3.51 16.64 14.50
C ARG A 108 -2.78 16.03 13.30
N PRO A 109 -2.19 14.82 13.45
CA PRO A 109 -1.55 14.14 12.33
C PRO A 109 -2.55 13.85 11.22
N THR A 110 -2.06 13.83 9.98
CA THR A 110 -2.90 13.52 8.81
C THR A 110 -3.21 12.03 8.80
N LYS A 111 -4.49 11.66 8.70
CA LYS A 111 -4.89 10.26 8.48
C LYS A 111 -4.64 9.88 7.03
N ILE A 112 -3.98 8.76 6.81
CA ILE A 112 -3.78 8.20 5.48
C ILE A 112 -4.57 6.90 5.39
N TYR A 113 -5.51 6.84 4.45
CA TYR A 113 -6.26 5.63 4.13
C TYR A 113 -5.58 4.93 2.96
N VAL A 114 -5.05 3.73 3.21
CA VAL A 114 -4.43 2.91 2.18
C VAL A 114 -5.52 2.11 1.48
N LYS A 115 -5.72 2.35 0.18
CA LYS A 115 -6.80 1.73 -0.61
C LYS A 115 -6.33 0.42 -1.22
N ASN A 116 -7.28 -0.50 -1.42
CA ASN A 116 -7.02 -1.75 -2.10
C ASN A 116 -6.85 -1.48 -3.61
N PHE A 117 -5.80 -2.07 -4.21
CA PHE A 117 -5.53 -2.01 -5.65
C PHE A 117 -6.55 -2.78 -6.49
N THR A 118 -7.33 -3.68 -5.88
CA THR A 118 -8.41 -4.41 -6.53
C THR A 118 -9.58 -3.46 -6.69
N ARG A 119 -9.91 -3.10 -7.93
CA ARG A 119 -11.16 -2.38 -8.21
C ARG A 119 -12.31 -3.27 -7.74
N LYS A 120 -13.07 -2.84 -6.73
CA LYS A 120 -14.40 -3.42 -6.53
C LYS A 120 -15.18 -3.05 -7.78
N GLU A 121 -15.65 -4.03 -8.54
CA GLU A 121 -16.72 -3.77 -9.49
C GLU A 121 -17.80 -3.00 -8.72
N GLU A 122 -18.24 -1.87 -9.27
CA GLU A 122 -19.35 -1.12 -8.71
C GLU A 122 -20.45 -2.13 -8.39
N VAL A 123 -20.82 -2.22 -7.12
CA VAL A 123 -21.91 -3.09 -6.69
C VAL A 123 -23.16 -2.52 -7.34
N LYS A 124 -23.48 -2.97 -8.55
CA LYS A 124 -24.83 -2.86 -9.09
C LYS A 124 -25.71 -3.60 -8.10
N THR A 125 -26.67 -2.86 -7.55
CA THR A 125 -27.69 -3.27 -6.59
C THR A 125 -28.14 -4.72 -6.82
N SER A 126 -28.40 -5.41 -5.72
CA SER A 126 -28.53 -6.86 -5.51
C SER A 126 -29.43 -7.69 -6.44
N GLU A 127 -29.97 -7.16 -7.52
CA GLU A 127 -30.82 -7.90 -8.46
C GLU A 127 -30.01 -8.59 -9.59
N ASN A 128 -28.82 -8.07 -9.94
CA ASN A 128 -28.05 -8.61 -11.08
C ASN A 128 -27.09 -9.77 -10.71
N ARG A 129 -26.83 -10.02 -9.42
CA ARG A 129 -25.89 -11.08 -9.01
C ARG A 129 -26.47 -12.48 -9.20
N THR A 130 -27.78 -12.63 -9.02
CA THR A 130 -28.50 -13.90 -9.22
C THR A 130 -28.57 -14.28 -10.70
N GLN A 131 -28.77 -13.30 -11.60
CA GLN A 131 -28.82 -13.54 -13.04
C GLN A 131 -27.42 -13.94 -13.58
N SER A 132 -26.35 -13.25 -13.18
CA SER A 132 -25.00 -13.58 -13.65
C SER A 132 -24.47 -14.94 -13.19
N ILE A 133 -24.88 -15.40 -12.00
CA ILE A 133 -24.50 -16.74 -11.50
C ILE A 133 -25.29 -17.83 -12.25
N LEU A 134 -26.59 -17.62 -12.50
CA LEU A 134 -27.43 -18.57 -13.24
C LEU A 134 -26.99 -18.74 -14.70
N ILE A 135 -26.58 -17.66 -15.38
CA ILE A 135 -26.10 -17.72 -16.77
C ILE A 135 -24.80 -18.55 -16.86
N ARG A 136 -23.93 -18.47 -15.86
CA ARG A 136 -22.66 -19.21 -15.82
C ARG A 136 -22.83 -20.71 -15.56
N ILE A 137 -23.86 -21.12 -14.82
CA ILE A 137 -24.15 -22.54 -14.54
C ILE A 137 -24.82 -23.21 -15.76
N ARG A 138 -25.55 -22.45 -16.59
CA ARG A 138 -26.28 -23.00 -17.74
C ARG A 138 -25.41 -23.26 -18.99
N LEU A 139 -24.13 -22.90 -18.93
CA LEU A 139 -23.16 -22.95 -20.04
C LEU A 139 -22.01 -23.94 -19.79
N ILE A 140 -22.14 -24.77 -18.75
CA ILE A 140 -21.28 -25.93 -18.45
C ILE A 140 -22.20 -27.16 -18.49
#